data_AF-A0A962RSM0-F1
#
_entry.id   AF-A0A962RSM0-F1
#
_cell.length_a   1.000
_cell.length_b   1.000
_cell.length_c   1.000
_cell.angle_alpha   90.00
_cell.angle_beta   90.00
_cell.angle_gamma   90.00
#
_symmetry.space_group_name_H-M   'P 1'
#
loop_
_entity.id
_entity.type
_entity.pdbx_description
1 polymer ?
#
loop_
_entity_poly.entity_id
_entity_poly.type
_entity_poly.pdbx_seq_one_letter_code
_entity_poly.pdbx_strand_id
1 'polypeptide(L)'
;MSIDLKTASIEPIRRTFDHIAARLGPGKSPTRYQEGVWGLQPALNFHYRPTWDPARLLYDPERSAIRMADYDDLVDPRQYYYGTWTIQRGKQQDSQEKNFEFVDKRGLVDSLDEAW
;
A
#
# COMPACT_ATOMS: atom_id res chain seq x y z
N MET A 1 -14.76 -36.80 5.46
CA MET A 1 -15.05 -36.74 4.02
C MET A 1 -14.82 -35.31 3.57
N SER A 2 -13.82 -35.05 2.74
CA SER A 2 -13.63 -33.74 2.09
C SER A 2 -14.36 -33.78 0.75
N ILE A 3 -15.17 -32.77 0.45
CA ILE A 3 -15.81 -32.59 -0.85
C ILE A 3 -14.96 -31.59 -1.63
N ASP A 4 -14.31 -32.06 -2.69
CA ASP A 4 -13.60 -31.17 -3.62
C ASP A 4 -14.55 -30.78 -4.76
N LEU A 5 -14.96 -29.51 -4.74
CA LEU A 5 -15.75 -28.90 -5.81
C LEU A 5 -14.88 -28.74 -7.06
N LYS A 6 -15.26 -29.41 -8.16
CA LYS A 6 -14.60 -29.25 -9.46
C LYS A 6 -15.12 -28.00 -10.17
N THR A 7 -14.23 -27.03 -10.38
CA THR A 7 -14.47 -25.84 -11.22
C THR A 7 -13.88 -26.03 -12.62
N ALA A 8 -14.57 -25.52 -13.64
CA ALA A 8 -14.01 -25.44 -14.99
C ALA A 8 -12.88 -24.41 -15.04
N SER A 9 -11.70 -24.81 -15.52
CA SER A 9 -10.55 -23.93 -15.72
C SER A 9 -10.54 -23.37 -17.14
N ILE A 10 -10.33 -22.06 -17.29
CA ILE A 10 -10.17 -21.39 -18.58
C ILE A 10 -8.74 -20.85 -18.63
N GLU A 11 -8.01 -21.16 -19.70
CA GLU A 11 -6.64 -20.66 -19.88
C GLU A 11 -6.65 -19.18 -20.29
N PRO A 12 -6.02 -18.28 -19.50
CA PRO A 12 -5.96 -16.86 -19.83
C PRO A 12 -4.84 -16.56 -20.84
N ILE A 13 -5.05 -15.58 -21.70
CA ILE A 13 -4.04 -15.10 -22.67
C ILE A 13 -2.80 -14.53 -21.96
N ARG A 14 -3.02 -13.81 -20.86
CA ARG A 14 -1.97 -13.25 -19.99
C ARG A 14 -2.43 -13.27 -18.54
N ARG A 15 -1.47 -13.31 -17.61
CA ARG A 15 -1.73 -13.38 -16.16
C ARG A 15 -1.73 -12.01 -15.47
N THR A 16 -1.11 -10.98 -16.06
CA THR A 16 -1.04 -9.62 -15.51
C THR A 16 -0.70 -8.58 -16.58
N PHE A 17 -0.56 -7.31 -16.18
CA PHE A 17 -0.16 -6.17 -17.00
C PHE A 17 1.33 -6.19 -17.37
N ASP A 18 1.66 -5.56 -18.48
CA ASP A 18 3.00 -5.66 -19.08
C ASP A 18 4.10 -5.06 -18.18
N HIS A 19 3.83 -3.94 -17.50
CA HIS A 19 4.77 -3.33 -16.55
C HIS A 19 5.04 -4.21 -15.31
N ILE A 20 4.05 -4.99 -14.88
CA ILE A 20 4.22 -5.96 -13.79
C ILE A 20 4.98 -7.19 -14.27
N ALA A 21 4.64 -7.71 -15.45
CA ALA A 21 5.31 -8.85 -16.06
C ALA A 21 6.80 -8.57 -16.33
N ALA A 22 7.14 -7.34 -16.71
CA ALA A 22 8.54 -6.91 -16.90
C ALA A 22 9.37 -7.03 -15.60
N ARG A 23 8.74 -6.82 -14.43
CA ARG A 23 9.40 -6.93 -13.11
C ARG A 23 9.41 -8.36 -12.57
N LEU A 24 8.30 -9.09 -12.66
CA LEU A 24 8.16 -10.44 -12.07
C LEU A 24 8.70 -11.56 -12.97
N GLY A 25 8.71 -11.34 -14.28
CA GLY A 25 8.90 -12.35 -15.31
C GLY A 25 7.56 -12.86 -15.88
N PRO A 26 7.57 -13.34 -17.15
CA PRO A 26 6.36 -13.74 -17.86
C PRO A 26 5.69 -14.96 -17.22
N GLY A 27 4.35 -14.98 -17.25
CA GLY A 27 3.54 -16.12 -16.77
C GLY A 27 3.37 -16.21 -15.25
N LYS A 28 3.99 -15.33 -14.46
CA LYS A 28 3.77 -15.27 -13.01
C LYS A 28 2.52 -14.48 -12.65
N SER A 29 1.77 -14.97 -11.67
CA SER A 29 0.64 -14.24 -11.09
C SER A 29 1.16 -13.26 -10.04
N PRO A 30 0.84 -11.96 -10.14
CA PRO A 30 1.22 -10.98 -9.14
C PRO A 30 0.33 -11.06 -7.90
N THR A 31 0.80 -10.43 -6.83
CA THR A 31 -0.04 -10.13 -5.66
C THR A 31 -0.90 -8.89 -5.92
N ARG A 32 -1.96 -8.71 -5.12
CA ARG A 32 -2.80 -7.49 -5.17
C ARG A 32 -2.02 -6.22 -4.89
N TYR A 33 -1.02 -6.29 -4.01
CA TYR A 33 -0.16 -5.16 -3.70
C TYR A 33 0.70 -4.78 -4.91
N GLN A 34 1.30 -5.76 -5.59
CA GLN A 34 2.14 -5.51 -6.77
C GLN A 34 1.35 -4.82 -7.88
N GLU A 35 0.16 -5.32 -8.22
CA GLU A 35 -0.70 -4.66 -9.22
C GLU A 35 -1.23 -3.30 -8.75
N GLY A 36 -1.35 -3.10 -7.43
CA GLY A 36 -1.89 -1.87 -6.83
C GLY A 36 -0.85 -0.78 -6.57
N VAL A 37 0.44 -1.02 -6.81
CA VAL A 37 1.51 -0.08 -6.42
C VAL A 37 2.59 0.08 -7.50
N TRP A 38 3.03 -1.00 -8.14
CA TRP A 38 4.22 -0.94 -9.01
C TRP A 38 3.94 -0.27 -10.34
N GLY A 39 4.80 0.67 -10.74
CA GLY A 39 4.73 1.28 -12.08
C GLY A 39 3.46 2.10 -12.36
N LEU A 40 2.75 2.55 -11.32
CA LEU A 40 1.52 3.33 -11.48
C LEU A 40 1.78 4.84 -11.67
N GLN A 41 2.93 5.34 -11.21
CA GLN A 41 3.27 6.76 -11.29
C GLN A 41 3.72 7.13 -12.71
N PRO A 42 3.17 8.20 -13.32
CA PRO A 42 3.71 8.72 -14.57
C PRO A 42 5.15 9.20 -14.41
N ALA A 43 6.02 8.87 -15.35
CA ALA A 43 7.45 9.21 -15.28
C ALA A 43 7.92 10.20 -16.37
N LEU A 44 7.17 10.37 -17.47
CA LEU A 44 7.58 11.19 -18.60
C LEU A 44 6.40 11.88 -19.29
N ASN A 45 6.71 12.80 -20.20
CA ASN A 45 5.76 13.54 -21.05
C ASN A 45 4.77 14.43 -20.28
N PHE A 46 5.23 15.09 -19.22
CA PHE A 46 4.45 16.12 -18.55
C PHE A 46 4.26 17.33 -19.47
N HIS A 47 3.02 17.78 -19.61
CA HIS A 47 2.66 18.84 -20.56
C HIS A 47 3.02 20.24 -20.05
N TYR A 48 3.04 20.43 -18.72
CA TYR A 48 3.23 21.74 -18.10
C TYR A 48 4.19 21.64 -16.93
N ARG A 49 4.90 22.76 -16.68
CA ARG A 49 5.71 22.93 -15.48
C ARG A 49 4.81 23.26 -14.27
N PRO A 50 5.16 22.82 -13.06
CA PRO A 50 4.43 23.21 -11.86
C PRO A 50 4.55 24.72 -11.62
N THR A 51 3.45 25.40 -11.31
CA THR A 51 3.45 26.85 -11.03
C THR A 51 4.16 27.20 -9.72
N TRP A 52 4.25 26.25 -8.79
CA TRP A 52 4.84 26.39 -7.46
C TRP A 52 6.32 25.97 -7.40
N ASP A 53 6.83 25.27 -8.42
CA ASP A 53 8.26 24.94 -8.57
C ASP A 53 8.61 24.80 -10.07
N PRO A 54 8.79 25.94 -10.77
CA PRO A 54 9.00 25.93 -12.22
C PRO A 54 10.34 25.30 -12.67
N ALA A 55 11.31 25.19 -11.76
CA ALA A 55 12.63 24.64 -12.06
C ALA A 55 12.60 23.12 -12.30
N ARG A 56 11.60 22.42 -11.74
CA ARG A 56 11.48 20.95 -11.77
C ARG A 56 10.26 20.48 -12.57
N LEU A 57 10.22 19.19 -12.89
CA LEU A 57 9.02 18.56 -13.45
C LEU A 57 8.08 18.06 -12.35
N LEU A 58 6.88 17.60 -12.74
CA LEU A 58 6.05 16.77 -11.86
C LEU A 58 6.77 15.45 -11.61
N TYR A 59 6.69 14.94 -10.38
CA TYR A 59 7.36 13.71 -9.94
C TYR A 59 8.87 13.63 -10.20
N ASP A 60 9.51 14.78 -10.32
CA ASP A 60 10.93 14.89 -10.62
C ASP A 60 11.81 14.24 -9.52
N PRO A 61 12.64 13.22 -9.85
CA PRO A 61 13.55 12.60 -8.90
C PRO A 61 14.54 13.60 -8.28
N GLU A 62 14.81 14.75 -8.94
CA GLU A 62 15.69 15.82 -8.44
C GLU A 62 15.12 16.64 -7.29
N ARG A 63 13.92 16.28 -6.82
CA ARG A 63 13.37 16.79 -5.57
C ARG A 63 14.11 16.26 -4.34
N SER A 64 14.78 15.11 -4.46
CA SER A 64 15.61 14.53 -3.40
C SER A 64 17.08 14.58 -3.78
N ALA A 65 17.95 14.81 -2.79
CA ALA A 65 19.39 14.62 -2.96
C ALA A 65 19.76 13.14 -3.16
N ILE A 66 18.94 12.21 -2.64
CA ILE A 66 19.15 10.77 -2.78
C ILE A 66 18.70 10.31 -4.16
N ARG A 67 19.57 9.58 -4.84
CA ARG A 67 19.37 9.02 -6.18
C ARG A 67 19.33 7.50 -6.14
N MET A 68 18.35 6.92 -6.80
CA MET A 68 18.18 5.47 -6.94
C MET A 68 18.12 5.11 -8.42
N ALA A 69 18.60 3.91 -8.77
CA ALA A 69 18.46 3.38 -10.12
C ALA A 69 16.98 3.08 -10.44
N ASP A 70 16.23 2.60 -9.45
CA ASP A 70 14.79 2.38 -9.50
C ASP A 70 14.18 2.74 -8.13
N TYR A 71 13.17 3.61 -8.12
CA TYR A 71 12.47 3.99 -6.89
C TYR A 71 11.35 3.01 -6.51
N ASP A 72 10.83 2.22 -7.46
CA ASP A 72 9.80 1.20 -7.20
C ASP A 72 10.36 0.00 -6.41
N ASP A 73 11.69 -0.11 -6.29
CA ASP A 73 12.37 -1.12 -5.46
C ASP A 73 12.16 -0.90 -3.96
N LEU A 74 11.64 0.28 -3.55
CA LEU A 74 11.21 0.55 -2.19
C LEU A 74 9.85 -0.12 -1.91
N VAL A 75 9.91 -1.43 -1.63
CA VAL A 75 8.74 -2.27 -1.39
C VAL A 75 8.36 -2.30 0.10
N ASP A 76 7.07 -2.18 0.40
CA ASP A 76 6.55 -2.34 1.77
C ASP A 76 6.43 -3.85 2.13
N PRO A 77 7.22 -4.37 3.10
CA PRO A 77 7.11 -5.77 3.52
C PRO A 77 5.74 -6.11 4.12
N ARG A 78 4.96 -5.12 4.56
CA ARG A 78 3.60 -5.31 5.10
C ARG A 78 2.55 -5.46 3.99
N GLN A 79 2.91 -5.23 2.74
CA GLN A 79 2.03 -5.35 1.57
C GLN A 79 0.77 -4.47 1.68
N TYR A 80 0.94 -3.24 2.20
CA TYR A 80 -0.13 -2.27 2.33
C TYR A 80 -0.41 -1.55 1.01
N TYR A 81 -1.45 -2.00 0.32
CA TYR A 81 -2.23 -1.14 -0.55
C TYR A 81 -3.45 -0.64 0.24
N TYR A 82 -4.25 0.26 -0.35
CA TYR A 82 -5.36 0.92 0.36
C TYR A 82 -6.24 -0.05 1.16
N GLY A 83 -6.66 -1.17 0.55
CA GLY A 83 -7.54 -2.14 1.20
C GLY A 83 -6.91 -2.86 2.39
N THR A 84 -5.68 -3.37 2.27
CA THR A 84 -5.03 -4.06 3.40
C THR A 84 -4.68 -3.10 4.53
N TRP A 85 -4.34 -1.85 4.20
CA TRP A 85 -4.10 -0.80 5.19
C TRP A 85 -5.37 -0.46 5.99
N THR A 86 -6.50 -0.20 5.31
CA THR A 86 -7.77 0.16 5.99
C THR A 86 -8.29 -0.98 6.85
N ILE A 87 -8.22 -2.23 6.38
CA ILE A 87 -8.62 -3.40 7.18
C ILE A 87 -7.78 -3.50 8.47
N GLN A 88 -6.47 -3.30 8.36
CA GLN A 88 -5.60 -3.37 9.54
C GLN A 88 -5.87 -2.22 10.51
N ARG A 89 -6.05 -1.00 10.00
CA ARG A 89 -6.34 0.17 10.84
C ARG A 89 -7.72 0.08 11.49
N GLY A 90 -8.73 -0.45 10.81
CA GLY A 90 -10.05 -0.71 11.39
C GLY A 90 -9.96 -1.66 12.58
N LYS A 91 -9.27 -2.80 12.43
CA LYS A 91 -9.04 -3.73 13.55
C LYS A 91 -8.32 -3.10 14.74
N GLN A 92 -7.33 -2.25 14.47
CA GLN A 92 -6.61 -1.52 15.51
C GLN A 92 -7.52 -0.53 16.23
N GLN A 93 -8.30 0.25 15.47
CA GLN A 93 -9.26 1.21 16.02
C GLN A 93 -10.33 0.53 16.86
N ASP A 94 -10.92 -0.58 16.42
CA ASP A 94 -11.89 -1.35 17.22
C ASP A 94 -11.33 -1.82 18.56
N SER A 95 -10.05 -2.20 18.61
CA SER A 95 -9.40 -2.59 19.86
C SER A 95 -9.15 -1.37 20.76
N GLN A 96 -8.77 -0.23 20.19
CA GLN A 96 -8.50 0.98 20.97
C GLN A 96 -9.78 1.60 21.53
N GLU A 97 -10.87 1.62 20.77
CA GLU A 97 -12.19 2.09 21.27
C GLU A 97 -12.63 1.30 22.50
N LYS A 98 -12.48 -0.03 22.48
CA LYS A 98 -12.78 -0.87 23.65
C LYS A 98 -11.90 -0.56 24.85
N ASN A 99 -10.63 -0.21 24.62
CA ASN A 99 -9.71 0.18 25.69
C ASN A 99 -10.14 1.53 26.28
N PHE A 100 -10.45 2.52 25.45
CA PHE A 100 -10.97 3.82 25.90
C PHE A 100 -12.26 3.65 26.70
N GLU A 101 -13.24 2.92 26.17
CA GLU A 101 -14.48 2.65 26.89
C GLU A 101 -14.24 1.99 28.26
N PHE A 102 -13.27 1.05 28.34
CA PHE A 102 -12.95 0.38 29.59
C PHE A 102 -12.31 1.33 30.61
N VAL A 103 -11.35 2.13 30.17
CA VAL A 103 -10.66 3.15 30.98
C VAL A 103 -11.66 4.16 31.53
N ASP A 104 -12.55 4.67 30.68
CA ASP A 104 -13.56 5.67 31.05
C ASP A 104 -14.60 5.08 32.02
N LYS A 105 -15.15 3.90 31.72
CA LYS A 105 -16.14 3.23 32.60
C LYS A 105 -15.59 2.93 33.99
N ARG A 106 -14.27 2.84 34.14
CA ARG A 106 -13.59 2.51 35.39
C ARG A 106 -12.94 3.74 36.04
N GLY A 107 -13.00 4.92 35.42
CA GLY A 107 -12.37 6.15 35.93
C GLY A 107 -10.86 5.98 36.12
N LEU A 108 -10.19 5.19 35.27
CA LEU A 108 -8.79 4.81 35.53
C LEU A 108 -7.84 5.99 35.40
N VAL A 109 -8.16 6.97 34.55
CA VAL A 109 -7.37 8.21 34.44
C VAL A 109 -7.42 9.00 35.75
N ASP A 110 -8.60 9.11 36.37
CA ASP A 110 -8.78 9.84 37.64
C ASP A 110 -8.12 9.12 38.83
N SER A 111 -7.80 7.83 38.67
CA SER A 111 -7.11 7.02 39.67
C SER A 111 -5.58 7.11 39.61
N LEU A 112 -5.04 7.82 38.60
CA LEU A 112 -3.60 8.05 38.48
C LEU A 112 -3.15 9.07 39.54
N ASP A 113 -1.92 8.91 40.01
CA ASP A 113 -1.29 9.89 40.90
C ASP A 113 -1.09 11.21 40.12
N GLU A 114 -1.33 12.35 40.76
CA GLU A 114 -1.19 13.67 40.13
C GLU A 114 0.25 13.97 39.68
N ALA A 115 1.24 13.29 40.26
CA ALA A 115 2.65 13.42 39.91
C ALA A 115 3.09 12.59 38.69
N TRP A 116 2.20 11.79 38.10
CA TRP A 116 2.45 10.97 36.89
C TRP A 116 2.18 11.75 35.60
#